data_AF-A0A9E1WHT2-F1
#
_entry.id   AF-A0A9E1WHT2-F1
#
_cell.length_a   1.000
_cell.length_b   1.000
_cell.length_c   1.000
_cell.angle_alpha   90.00
_cell.angle_beta   90.00
_cell.angle_gamma   90.00
#
_symmetry.space_group_name_H-M   'P 1'
#
loop_
_entity.id
_entity.type
_entity.pdbx_description
1 polymer ?
#
loop_
_entity_poly.entity_id
_entity_poly.type
_entity_poly.pdbx_seq_one_letter_code
_entity_poly.pdbx_strand_id
1 'polypeptide(L)'
;MKNKLLLILVFAFLNGALMSQFIFAELQGSPSMVTTNWNLTGAAYTGDTGGDVDNFSNELILTDAINSSSGAAFYSQAIDLGTCNQWNVKFDFRMFEGSAADGIAFCFLDVPPTGFVSGG
;
A
#
# COMPACT_ATOMS: atom_id res chain seq x y z
N MET A 1 20.61 -12.73 45.31
CA MET A 1 19.77 -11.65 44.74
C MET A 1 20.37 -11.06 43.46
N LYS A 2 21.68 -10.76 43.42
CA LYS A 2 22.37 -10.19 42.24
C LYS A 2 22.22 -11.01 40.94
N ASN A 3 22.36 -12.34 41.00
CA ASN A 3 22.21 -13.20 39.81
C ASN A 3 20.78 -13.26 39.27
N LYS A 4 19.76 -13.13 40.13
CA LYS A 4 18.34 -13.09 39.70
C LYS A 4 18.02 -11.78 39.01
N LEU A 5 18.58 -10.66 39.49
CA LEU A 5 18.41 -9.35 38.87
C LEU A 5 19.10 -9.27 37.50
N LEU A 6 20.30 -9.86 37.37
CA LEU A 6 21.01 -9.96 36.10
C LEU A 6 20.21 -10.77 35.07
N LEU A 7 19.58 -11.87 35.49
CA LEU A 7 18.75 -12.70 34.62
C LEU A 7 17.52 -11.94 34.09
N ILE A 8 16.88 -11.13 34.95
CA ILE A 8 15.72 -10.30 34.59
C ILE A 8 16.12 -9.20 33.60
N LEU A 9 17.26 -8.55 33.81
CA LEU A 9 17.79 -7.55 32.89
C LEU A 9 18.13 -8.16 31.52
N VAL A 10 18.76 -9.33 31.48
CA VAL A 10 19.04 -10.03 30.21
C VAL A 10 17.75 -10.40 29.48
N PHE A 11 16.73 -10.89 30.20
CA PHE A 11 15.41 -11.15 29.61
C PHE A 11 14.74 -9.89 29.06
N ALA A 12 14.82 -8.75 29.77
CA ALA A 12 14.25 -7.49 29.30
C ALA A 12 14.97 -6.96 28.04
N PHE A 13 16.30 -7.11 27.95
CA PHE A 13 17.08 -6.71 26.78
C PHE A 13 16.82 -7.61 25.56
N LEU A 14 16.58 -8.91 25.74
CA LEU A 14 16.22 -9.82 24.65
C LEU A 14 14.83 -9.52 24.06
N ASN A 15 13.90 -8.98 24.86
CA ASN A 15 12.58 -8.56 24.38
C ASN A 15 12.60 -7.21 23.65
N GLY A 16 13.49 -6.28 24.04
CA GLY A 16 13.61 -4.97 23.40
C GLY A 16 14.11 -5.00 21.95
N ALA A 17 14.70 -6.12 21.51
CA ALA A 17 15.21 -6.31 20.15
C ALA A 17 14.16 -6.84 19.16
N LEU A 18 12.93 -7.15 19.61
CA LEU A 18 11.83 -7.60 18.75
C LEU A 18 10.90 -6.45 18.40
N MET A 19 11.44 -5.38 17.81
CA MET A 19 10.60 -4.39 17.12
C MET A 19 10.15 -5.02 15.79
N SER A 20 9.09 -5.82 15.84
CA SER A 20 8.48 -6.42 14.65
C SER A 20 7.71 -5.33 13.90
N GLN A 21 8.03 -5.14 12.62
CA GLN A 21 7.21 -4.33 11.73
C GLN A 21 5.90 -5.10 11.47
N PHE A 22 4.76 -4.53 11.82
CA PHE A 22 3.47 -5.08 11.46
C PHE A 22 3.05 -4.54 10.09
N ILE A 23 2.80 -5.44 9.13
CA ILE A 23 2.31 -5.07 7.79
C ILE A 23 0.79 -5.14 7.84
N PHE A 24 0.15 -3.98 7.78
CA PHE A 24 -1.31 -3.86 7.80
C PHE A 24 -1.94 -4.21 6.46
N ALA A 25 -1.30 -3.76 5.37
CA ALA A 25 -1.79 -3.91 4.02
C ALA A 25 -0.61 -4.04 3.07
N GLU A 26 -0.75 -4.96 2.12
CA GLU A 26 0.24 -5.21 1.07
C GLU A 26 -0.51 -5.57 -0.21
N LEU A 27 0.00 -5.08 -1.34
CA LEU A 27 -0.36 -5.53 -2.67
C LEU A 27 0.82 -6.34 -3.20
N GLN A 28 0.57 -7.60 -3.57
CA GLN A 28 1.59 -8.49 -4.12
C GLN A 28 1.32 -8.82 -5.58
N GLY A 29 2.28 -8.52 -6.45
CA GLY A 29 2.20 -8.76 -7.88
C GLY A 29 3.38 -9.60 -8.37
N SER A 30 3.27 -10.92 -8.34
CA SER A 30 4.11 -11.83 -9.15
C SER A 30 3.62 -13.29 -9.02
N PRO A 31 3.20 -13.96 -10.11
CA PRO A 31 3.03 -13.48 -11.48
C PRO A 31 1.67 -12.82 -11.72
N SER A 32 0.86 -12.61 -10.69
CA SER A 32 -0.45 -11.95 -10.85
C SER A 32 -0.72 -11.03 -9.68
N MET A 33 -1.39 -9.93 -9.96
CA MET A 33 -1.76 -8.93 -8.97
C MET A 33 -2.91 -9.46 -8.11
N VAL A 34 -2.66 -9.70 -6.83
CA VAL A 34 -3.70 -10.10 -5.86
C VAL A 34 -4.25 -8.87 -5.15
N THR A 35 -5.53 -8.58 -5.36
CA THR A 35 -6.26 -7.44 -4.75
C THR A 35 -7.22 -7.87 -3.64
N THR A 36 -7.00 -9.03 -3.03
CA THR A 36 -7.78 -9.49 -1.87
C THR A 36 -7.71 -8.44 -0.74
N ASN A 37 -8.85 -8.03 -0.21
CA ASN A 37 -9.00 -6.93 0.75
C ASN A 37 -8.64 -5.54 0.21
N TRP A 38 -8.70 -5.34 -1.11
CA TRP A 38 -8.61 -4.02 -1.72
C TRP A 38 -9.85 -3.75 -2.55
N ASN A 39 -10.47 -2.60 -2.31
CA ASN A 39 -11.59 -2.09 -3.08
C ASN A 39 -11.04 -1.23 -4.22
N LEU A 40 -11.10 -1.76 -5.44
CA LEU A 40 -10.84 -0.98 -6.66
C LEU A 40 -12.07 -0.15 -7.02
N THR A 41 -11.85 1.10 -7.41
CA THR A 41 -12.92 2.06 -7.74
C THR A 41 -12.54 2.89 -8.96
N GLY A 42 -13.56 3.45 -9.63
CA GLY A 42 -13.36 4.21 -10.85
C GLY A 42 -12.80 3.34 -11.97
N ALA A 43 -11.76 3.83 -12.65
CA ALA A 43 -11.09 3.15 -13.75
C ALA A 43 -10.05 2.11 -13.30
N ALA A 44 -9.84 1.89 -12.00
CA ALA A 44 -8.75 1.04 -11.54
C ALA A 44 -9.00 -0.46 -11.83
N TYR A 45 -7.99 -1.17 -12.32
CA TYR A 45 -8.03 -2.60 -12.60
C TYR A 45 -6.64 -3.25 -12.46
N THR A 46 -6.59 -4.58 -12.45
CA THR A 46 -5.33 -5.34 -12.50
C THR A 46 -5.01 -5.76 -13.92
N GLY A 47 -3.78 -5.58 -14.37
CA GLY A 47 -3.40 -5.88 -15.74
C GLY A 47 -1.89 -5.87 -15.95
N ASP A 48 -1.54 -5.65 -17.20
CA ASP A 48 -0.18 -5.64 -17.74
C ASP A 48 -0.07 -4.40 -18.64
N THR A 49 0.83 -3.47 -18.31
CA THR A 49 1.13 -2.28 -19.12
C THR A 49 2.46 -2.45 -19.83
N GLY A 50 2.55 -1.99 -21.08
CA GLY A 50 3.77 -2.12 -21.86
C GLY A 50 4.99 -1.45 -21.20
N GLY A 51 6.19 -1.88 -21.59
CA GLY A 51 7.44 -1.23 -21.22
C GLY A 51 8.22 -1.88 -20.07
N ASP A 52 7.73 -2.97 -19.51
CA ASP A 52 8.54 -3.91 -18.74
C ASP A 52 8.91 -5.16 -19.59
N VAL A 53 9.55 -6.16 -18.98
CA VAL A 53 10.20 -7.28 -19.70
C VAL A 53 9.30 -8.52 -19.79
N ASP A 54 8.30 -8.63 -18.92
CA ASP A 54 7.41 -9.78 -18.86
C ASP A 54 6.03 -9.45 -19.46
N ASN A 55 5.10 -10.39 -19.39
CA ASN A 55 3.74 -10.23 -19.91
C ASN A 55 2.74 -10.74 -18.86
N PHE A 56 3.08 -10.50 -17.60
CA PHE A 56 2.29 -10.93 -16.46
C PHE A 56 1.31 -9.84 -16.05
N SER A 57 0.08 -10.22 -15.70
CA SER A 57 -0.90 -9.28 -15.16
C SER A 57 -0.63 -9.00 -13.67
N ASN A 58 0.55 -8.47 -13.37
CA ASN A 58 1.09 -8.23 -12.03
C ASN A 58 1.05 -6.75 -11.62
N GLU A 59 0.41 -5.88 -12.40
CA GLU A 59 0.31 -4.45 -12.12
C GLU A 59 -1.09 -4.06 -11.64
N LEU A 60 -1.12 -3.11 -10.70
CA LEU A 60 -2.34 -2.36 -10.36
C LEU A 60 -2.35 -1.06 -11.16
N ILE A 61 -3.29 -0.95 -12.09
CA ILE A 61 -3.43 0.17 -13.00
C ILE A 61 -4.53 1.06 -12.47
N LEU A 62 -4.21 2.31 -12.12
CA LEU A 62 -5.20 3.27 -11.62
C LEU A 62 -5.97 3.93 -12.78
N THR A 63 -5.30 4.19 -13.90
CA THR A 63 -5.88 4.85 -15.08
C THR A 63 -5.10 4.46 -16.33
N ASP A 64 -5.81 4.30 -17.46
CA ASP A 64 -5.20 4.31 -18.80
C ASP A 64 -4.77 5.73 -19.22
N ALA A 65 -3.90 5.83 -20.22
CA ALA A 65 -3.46 7.08 -20.84
C ALA A 65 -4.54 7.73 -21.74
N ILE A 66 -5.72 7.96 -21.17
CA ILE A 66 -6.88 8.60 -21.81
C ILE A 66 -7.33 9.82 -21.00
N ASN A 67 -7.93 10.79 -21.69
CA ASN A 67 -8.46 11.98 -21.03
C ASN A 67 -9.62 11.64 -20.08
N SER A 68 -9.74 12.41 -18.99
CA SER A 68 -10.85 12.32 -18.03
C SER A 68 -11.01 10.95 -17.36
N SER A 69 -9.90 10.26 -17.09
CA SER A 69 -9.87 9.00 -16.34
C SER A 69 -9.49 9.22 -14.87
N SER A 70 -10.10 8.46 -13.97
CA SER A 70 -9.71 8.41 -12.56
C SER A 70 -10.04 7.06 -11.97
N GLY A 71 -9.08 6.49 -11.25
CA GLY A 71 -9.27 5.27 -10.46
C GLY A 71 -8.49 5.33 -9.16
N ALA A 72 -8.90 4.51 -8.21
CA ALA A 72 -8.29 4.41 -6.91
C ALA A 72 -8.43 2.99 -6.35
N ALA A 73 -7.52 2.63 -5.44
CA ALA A 73 -7.56 1.39 -4.68
C ALA A 73 -7.47 1.71 -3.19
N PHE A 74 -8.42 1.21 -2.41
CA PHE A 74 -8.45 1.40 -0.96
C PHE A 74 -8.42 0.07 -0.24
N TYR A 75 -7.58 -0.06 0.79
CA TYR A 75 -7.59 -1.22 1.65
C TYR A 75 -8.95 -1.34 2.34
N SER A 76 -9.57 -2.52 2.27
CA SER A 76 -10.96 -2.74 2.68
C SER A 76 -11.15 -2.80 4.19
N GLN A 77 -10.07 -2.91 4.98
CA GLN A 77 -10.14 -2.93 6.44
C GLN A 77 -9.67 -1.60 7.02
N ALA A 78 -10.38 -1.09 8.02
CA ALA A 78 -9.97 0.11 8.74
C ALA A 78 -8.66 -0.15 9.50
N ILE A 79 -7.73 0.81 9.40
CA ILE A 79 -6.45 0.77 10.11
C ILE A 79 -6.50 1.76 11.27
N ASP A 80 -6.34 1.29 12.50
CA ASP A 80 -6.21 2.14 13.67
C ASP A 80 -4.74 2.53 13.91
N LEU A 81 -4.40 3.77 13.55
CA LEU A 81 -3.06 4.33 13.74
C LEU A 81 -2.72 4.56 15.22
N GLY A 82 -3.70 4.57 16.14
CA GLY A 82 -3.44 4.67 17.58
C GLY A 82 -2.75 3.44 18.15
N THR A 83 -2.76 2.31 17.44
CA THR A 83 -2.10 1.07 17.86
C THR A 83 -0.59 1.10 17.66
N CYS A 84 -0.06 2.01 16.83
CA CYS A 84 1.36 2.12 16.53
C CYS A 84 1.85 3.56 16.66
N ASN A 85 3.00 3.77 17.32
CA ASN A 85 3.57 5.11 17.49
C ASN A 85 4.17 5.69 16.20
N GLN A 86 4.41 4.83 15.20
CA GLN A 86 5.02 5.18 13.91
C GLN A 86 4.46 4.26 12.83
N TRP A 87 4.29 4.79 11.63
CA TRP A 87 3.88 4.04 10.45
C TRP A 87 4.75 4.41 9.26
N ASN A 88 4.80 3.50 8.29
CA ASN A 88 5.57 3.66 7.07
C ASN A 88 4.78 3.11 5.91
N VAL A 89 4.84 3.80 4.77
CA VAL A 89 4.23 3.39 3.52
C VAL A 89 5.34 3.33 2.48
N LYS A 90 5.36 2.27 1.69
CA LYS A 90 6.26 2.09 0.56
C LYS A 90 5.44 1.62 -0.62
N PHE A 91 5.66 2.25 -1.76
CA PHE A 91 5.12 1.83 -3.03
C PHE A 91 6.09 2.23 -4.13
N ASP A 92 6.19 1.37 -5.13
CA ASP A 92 6.81 1.70 -6.40
C ASP A 92 5.68 2.06 -7.37
N PHE A 93 5.92 3.06 -8.21
CA PHE A 93 4.96 3.45 -9.22
C PHE A 93 5.68 3.84 -10.50
N ARG A 94 4.95 3.76 -11.61
CA ARG A 94 5.37 4.24 -12.92
C ARG A 94 4.23 5.00 -13.54
N MET A 95 4.52 6.18 -14.08
CA MET A 95 3.65 6.85 -15.04
C MET A 95 4.25 6.61 -16.41
N PHE A 96 3.54 5.87 -17.24
CA PHE A 96 3.98 5.48 -18.56
C PHE A 96 2.93 5.88 -19.59
N GLU A 97 3.40 6.26 -20.78
CA GLU A 97 2.56 6.79 -21.87
C GLU A 97 1.84 8.11 -21.54
N GLY A 98 1.22 8.72 -22.56
CA GLY A 98 0.46 9.95 -22.41
C GLY A 98 1.28 11.21 -22.11
N SER A 99 0.66 12.18 -21.44
CA SER A 99 1.20 13.51 -21.15
C SER A 99 1.74 13.68 -19.73
N ALA A 100 1.79 12.60 -18.93
CA ALA A 100 2.19 12.60 -17.52
C ALA A 100 1.36 13.50 -16.59
N ALA A 101 0.10 13.78 -16.95
CA ALA A 101 -0.90 14.43 -16.10
C ALA A 101 -2.05 13.45 -15.77
N ASP A 102 -2.76 13.58 -14.65
CA ASP A 102 -2.70 14.65 -13.63
C ASP A 102 -1.90 14.28 -12.35
N GLY A 103 -1.59 13.00 -12.13
CA GLY A 103 -0.73 12.55 -11.03
C GLY A 103 -1.30 11.40 -10.20
N ILE A 104 -0.59 11.03 -9.13
CA ILE A 104 -0.97 10.00 -8.16
C ILE A 104 -0.81 10.54 -6.73
N ALA A 105 -1.67 10.07 -5.82
CA ALA A 105 -1.57 10.40 -4.40
C ALA A 105 -1.70 9.14 -3.55
N PHE A 106 -0.93 9.08 -2.46
CA PHE A 106 -1.24 8.21 -1.34
C PHE A 106 -2.18 8.95 -0.39
N CYS A 107 -3.27 8.30 0.00
CA CYS A 107 -4.29 8.88 0.86
C CYS A 107 -4.58 7.97 2.06
N PHE A 108 -4.78 8.59 3.22
CA PHE A 108 -5.35 7.95 4.41
C PHE A 108 -6.61 8.71 4.78
N LEU A 109 -7.77 8.06 4.68
CA LEU A 109 -9.08 8.69 4.78
C LEU A 109 -9.96 7.92 5.75
N ASP A 110 -10.75 8.65 6.55
CA ASP A 110 -11.77 8.05 7.43
C ASP A 110 -12.89 7.40 6.60
N VAL A 111 -13.30 8.05 5.52
CA VAL A 111 -14.31 7.54 4.58
C VAL A 111 -13.75 7.61 3.15
N PRO A 112 -13.38 6.46 2.54
CA PRO A 112 -12.93 6.41 1.16
C PRO A 112 -14.02 6.85 0.17
N PRO A 113 -13.70 7.64 -0.85
CA PRO A 113 -14.63 7.96 -1.93
C PRO A 113 -15.00 6.72 -2.74
N THR A 114 -16.22 6.66 -3.24
CA THR A 114 -16.70 5.58 -4.13
C THR A 114 -16.54 5.91 -5.62
N GLY A 115 -15.99 7.08 -5.96
CA GLY A 115 -15.79 7.55 -7.32
C GLY A 115 -14.87 8.78 -7.38
N PHE A 116 -14.76 9.38 -8.58
CA PHE A 116 -13.96 10.58 -8.80
C PHE A 116 -14.40 11.70 -7.86
N VAL A 117 -13.46 12.19 -7.06
CA VAL A 117 -13.60 13.44 -6.33
C VAL A 117 -12.88 14.49 -7.15
N SER A 118 -13.61 15.50 -7.63
CA SER A 118 -12.97 16.65 -8.28
C SER A 118 -11.97 17.25 -7.30
N GLY A 119 -10.68 17.17 -7.64
CA GLY A 119 -9.66 18.02 -7.04
C GLY A 119 -9.93 19.48 -7.39
N GLY A 120 -9.52 20.39 -6.51
CA GLY A 120 -9.71 21.84 -6.65
C GLY A 120 -8.87 22.48 -7.75
#